data_AF-A0A7Y7QK56-F1
#
_entry.id   AF-A0A7Y7QK56-F1
#
_cell.length_a   1.000
_cell.length_b   1.000
_cell.length_c   1.000
_cell.angle_alpha   90.00
_cell.angle_beta   90.00
_cell.angle_gamma   90.00
#
_symmetry.space_group_name_H-M   'P 1'
#
loop_
_entity.id
_entity.type
_entity.pdbx_description
1 polymer ?
#
loop_
_entity_poly.entity_id
_entity_poly.type
_entity_poly.pdbx_seq_one_letter_code
_entity_poly.pdbx_strand_id
1 'polypeptide(L)'
;MKSLENSGTTYLRDKVDSNDIAEVVAKWTGIPAQKLLETEKEKLLKLEDVLKKSVVGQDKAINSVSNAIRRARAGLASEGKPLGSFLFLGPTGVGKTETAKALARELFNDEKNMIRIDMSEYMEKHSVSRLIGAPPGYIGHDEGGQLTESVRRKPYSVILFDEVEKAHSDVFNILLQVLDDGRLTDSKGRVVNFTNTIIILTSNIGSQKIMEKFDNSNIGEKFDEEIFQMLKLHFRPEFLNRLDDIIIFNPLGEEQILTIVDLVLKDIIKLLKNKQIKAEFSEKLKKHLAKVGYDRDFGARPLKRTINNKIVNLLSSELIAGNIDSGDNLFIDIDENKEIKIEKK
;
A
#
# COMPACT_ATOMS: atom_id res chain seq x y z
N MET A 1 38.59 55.37 12.94
CA MET A 1 39.10 54.21 13.71
C MET A 1 37.92 53.32 14.02
N LYS A 2 37.75 52.24 13.22
CA LYS A 2 37.91 50.83 13.64
C LYS A 2 36.92 50.44 14.75
N SER A 3 35.76 49.89 14.39
CA SER A 3 35.52 48.45 14.20
C SER A 3 35.45 47.69 15.52
N LEU A 4 34.24 47.35 15.95
CA LEU A 4 33.99 46.16 16.76
C LEU A 4 32.86 45.40 16.07
N GLU A 5 33.29 44.34 15.41
CA GLU A 5 32.48 43.29 14.80
C GLU A 5 31.61 42.66 15.88
N ASN A 6 30.28 42.74 15.72
CA ASN A 6 29.40 41.76 16.37
C ASN A 6 29.52 40.47 15.55
N SER A 7 30.59 39.73 15.84
CA SER A 7 30.74 38.33 15.45
C SER A 7 29.58 37.54 16.04
N GLY A 8 28.62 37.20 15.19
CA GLY A 8 27.47 36.38 15.53
C GLY A 8 27.93 35.03 16.06
N THR A 9 27.72 34.82 17.35
CA THR A 9 27.56 33.48 17.90
C THR A 9 26.22 32.95 17.41
N THR A 10 26.23 32.35 16.21
CA THR A 10 25.17 31.44 15.80
C THR A 10 25.15 30.32 16.83
N TYR A 11 24.18 30.35 17.74
CA TYR A 11 23.95 29.24 18.66
C TYR A 11 23.75 27.97 17.83
N LEU A 12 24.74 27.07 17.85
CA LEU A 12 24.59 25.75 17.26
C LEU A 12 23.44 25.06 17.98
N ARG A 13 22.31 24.90 17.28
CA ARG A 13 21.25 23.99 17.71
C ARG A 13 21.79 22.57 17.61
N ASP A 14 21.69 21.83 18.69
CA ASP A 14 22.18 20.44 18.80
C ASP A 14 21.22 19.41 18.16
N LYS A 15 20.13 19.89 17.55
CA LYS A 15 19.14 19.06 16.83
C LYS A 15 18.85 19.66 15.46
N VAL A 16 18.99 18.81 14.45
CA VAL A 16 18.61 19.08 13.06
C VAL A 16 17.10 18.91 12.94
N ASP A 17 16.40 19.91 12.43
CA ASP A 17 14.96 19.86 12.15
C ASP A 17 14.65 19.69 10.66
N SER A 18 13.35 19.64 10.32
CA SER A 18 12.91 19.47 8.92
C SER A 18 13.24 20.66 8.04
N ASN A 19 13.37 21.87 8.60
CA ASN A 19 13.79 23.05 7.85
C ASN A 19 15.27 22.96 7.50
N ASP A 20 16.11 22.53 8.45
CA ASP A 20 17.55 22.33 8.22
C ASP A 20 17.80 21.32 7.08
N ILE A 21 17.06 20.22 7.06
CA ILE A 21 17.11 19.22 5.99
C ILE A 21 16.61 19.82 4.66
N ALA A 22 15.48 20.52 4.70
CA ALA A 22 14.91 21.14 3.51
C ALA A 22 15.85 22.18 2.88
N GLU A 23 16.61 22.93 3.69
CA GLU A 23 17.64 23.86 3.20
C GLU A 23 18.79 23.15 2.49
N VAL A 24 19.25 22.01 3.00
CA VAL A 24 20.29 21.21 2.34
C VAL A 24 19.78 20.64 1.01
N VAL A 25 18.57 20.07 1.01
CA VAL A 25 17.94 19.53 -0.20
C VAL A 25 17.65 20.64 -1.23
N ALA A 26 17.23 21.82 -0.77
CA ALA A 26 17.02 22.98 -1.61
C ALA A 26 18.32 23.43 -2.31
N LYS A 27 19.45 23.41 -1.60
CA LYS A 27 20.77 23.71 -2.19
C LYS A 27 21.16 22.72 -3.28
N TRP A 28 20.81 21.44 -3.14
CA TRP A 28 21.13 20.41 -4.14
C TRP A 28 20.17 20.41 -5.35
N THR A 29 18.89 20.68 -5.12
CA THR A 29 17.84 20.56 -6.13
C THR A 29 17.48 21.89 -6.80
N GLY A 30 17.84 23.02 -6.20
CA GLY A 30 17.43 24.35 -6.62
C GLY A 30 15.96 24.70 -6.30
N ILE A 31 15.21 23.81 -5.64
CA ILE A 31 13.82 24.04 -5.24
C ILE A 31 13.81 24.73 -3.88
N PRO A 32 13.13 25.87 -3.68
CA PRO A 32 13.08 26.55 -2.38
C PRO A 32 12.60 25.65 -1.25
N ALA A 33 13.29 25.64 -0.11
CA ALA A 33 12.98 24.81 1.05
C ALA A 33 11.53 24.96 1.53
N GLN A 34 11.01 26.19 1.54
CA GLN A 34 9.62 26.49 1.88
C GLN A 34 8.63 25.80 0.92
N LYS A 35 8.95 25.74 -0.37
CA LYS A 35 8.13 25.06 -1.38
C LYS A 35 8.16 23.55 -1.21
N LEU A 36 9.30 22.97 -0.80
CA LEU A 36 9.41 21.54 -0.48
C LEU A 36 8.50 21.18 0.71
N LEU A 37 8.54 21.98 1.77
CA LEU A 37 7.72 21.77 2.97
C LEU A 37 6.22 22.01 2.72
N GLU A 38 5.85 23.03 1.95
CA GLU A 38 4.45 23.26 1.53
C GLU A 38 3.91 22.09 0.72
N THR A 39 4.70 21.56 -0.21
CA THR A 39 4.31 20.40 -1.03
C THR A 39 4.08 19.16 -0.17
N GLU A 40 4.92 18.91 0.85
CA GLU A 40 4.73 17.78 1.78
C GLU A 40 3.45 17.93 2.62
N LYS A 41 3.19 19.14 3.14
CA LYS A 41 1.96 19.43 3.90
C LYS A 41 0.70 19.22 3.06
N GLU A 42 0.68 19.74 1.83
CA GLU A 42 -0.47 19.57 0.94
C GLU A 42 -0.75 18.09 0.63
N LYS A 43 0.31 17.29 0.42
CA LYS A 43 0.17 15.85 0.21
C LYS A 43 -0.50 15.16 1.40
N LEU A 44 -0.11 15.50 2.62
CA LEU A 44 -0.68 14.92 3.84
C LEU A 44 -2.14 15.35 4.08
N LEU A 45 -2.49 16.59 3.71
CA LEU A 45 -3.86 17.10 3.83
C LEU A 45 -4.83 16.48 2.81
N LYS A 46 -4.32 16.08 1.64
CA LYS A 46 -5.10 15.46 0.56
C LYS A 46 -4.93 13.94 0.48
N LEU A 47 -4.29 13.32 1.47
CA LEU A 47 -3.86 11.92 1.40
C LEU A 47 -5.06 10.99 1.13
N GLU A 48 -6.17 11.18 1.82
CA GLU A 48 -7.39 10.39 1.62
C GLU A 48 -7.92 10.50 0.19
N ASP A 49 -8.05 11.72 -0.31
CA ASP A 49 -8.58 11.98 -1.65
C ASP A 49 -7.73 11.33 -2.73
N VAL A 50 -6.41 11.29 -2.52
CA VAL A 50 -5.49 10.65 -3.46
C VAL A 50 -5.56 9.13 -3.34
N LEU A 51 -5.57 8.58 -2.12
CA LEU A 51 -5.70 7.13 -1.91
C LEU A 51 -7.02 6.58 -2.47
N LYS A 52 -8.13 7.31 -2.34
CA LYS A 52 -9.45 6.93 -2.87
C LYS A 52 -9.49 6.80 -4.39
N LYS A 53 -8.55 7.41 -5.12
CA LYS A 53 -8.46 7.26 -6.58
C LYS A 53 -8.02 5.86 -7.00
N SER A 54 -7.32 5.13 -6.14
CA SER A 54 -6.84 3.76 -6.40
C SER A 54 -7.48 2.71 -5.49
N VAL A 55 -7.87 3.08 -4.27
CA VAL A 55 -8.45 2.18 -3.28
C VAL A 55 -9.95 2.45 -3.18
N VAL A 56 -10.74 1.56 -3.77
CA VAL A 56 -12.19 1.73 -3.91
C VAL A 56 -12.93 1.07 -2.74
N GLY A 57 -13.86 1.80 -2.11
CA GLY A 57 -14.80 1.26 -1.12
C GLY A 57 -14.25 1.05 0.29
N GLN A 58 -13.04 1.55 0.59
CA GLN A 58 -12.34 1.32 1.85
C GLN A 58 -12.14 2.61 2.66
N ASP A 59 -13.17 3.45 2.76
CA ASP A 59 -13.08 4.77 3.38
C ASP A 59 -12.62 4.74 4.84
N LYS A 60 -13.13 3.78 5.65
CA LYS A 60 -12.70 3.62 7.06
C LYS A 60 -11.20 3.34 7.15
N ALA A 61 -10.68 2.47 6.27
CA ALA A 61 -9.26 2.13 6.20
C ALA A 61 -8.41 3.34 5.81
N ILE A 62 -8.80 4.03 4.74
CA ILE A 62 -8.10 5.20 4.21
C ILE A 62 -8.04 6.31 5.25
N ASN A 63 -9.16 6.59 5.93
CA ASN A 63 -9.24 7.61 6.96
C ASN A 63 -8.36 7.29 8.17
N SER A 64 -8.41 6.04 8.66
CA SER A 64 -7.60 5.63 9.82
C SER A 64 -6.10 5.76 9.53
N VAL A 65 -5.65 5.21 8.40
CA VAL A 65 -4.25 5.28 7.99
C VAL A 65 -3.79 6.72 7.81
N SER A 66 -4.59 7.54 7.12
CA SER A 66 -4.23 8.95 6.87
C SER A 66 -4.13 9.76 8.17
N ASN A 67 -5.03 9.51 9.12
CA ASN A 67 -5.00 10.14 10.44
C ASN A 67 -3.76 9.74 11.25
N ALA A 68 -3.41 8.45 11.27
CA ALA A 68 -2.21 7.97 11.97
C ALA A 68 -0.93 8.59 11.40
N ILE A 69 -0.80 8.64 10.07
CA ILE A 69 0.36 9.24 9.40
C ILE A 69 0.44 10.74 9.69
N ARG A 70 -0.69 11.46 9.67
CA ARG A 70 -0.72 12.88 10.04
C ARG A 70 -0.31 13.10 11.50
N ARG A 71 -0.77 12.27 12.43
CA ARG A 71 -0.34 12.34 13.85
C ARG A 71 1.17 12.15 13.99
N ALA A 72 1.72 11.15 13.31
CA ALA A 72 3.17 10.90 13.32
C ALA A 72 3.95 12.08 12.74
N ARG A 73 3.52 12.62 11.59
CA ARG A 73 4.18 13.76 10.94
C ARG A 73 4.03 15.08 11.70
N ALA A 74 2.97 15.24 12.49
CA ALA A 74 2.79 16.37 13.39
C ALA A 74 3.60 16.26 14.69
N GLY A 75 4.34 15.16 14.91
CA GLY A 75 5.05 14.91 16.16
C GLY A 75 4.12 14.59 17.34
N LEU A 76 2.88 14.16 17.04
CA LEU A 76 1.86 13.83 18.04
C LEU A 76 1.73 12.31 18.25
N ALA A 77 2.58 11.51 17.61
CA ALA A 77 2.72 10.07 17.87
C ALA A 77 3.82 9.81 18.91
N SER A 78 3.87 8.60 19.44
CA SER A 78 4.96 8.18 20.34
C SER A 78 6.31 8.29 19.63
N GLU A 79 7.29 8.93 20.27
CA GLU A 79 8.64 9.04 19.73
C GLU A 79 9.28 7.66 19.54
N GLY A 80 10.13 7.55 18.52
CA GLY A 80 10.91 6.33 18.27
C GLY A 80 10.12 5.18 17.65
N LYS A 81 8.85 5.35 17.29
CA LYS A 81 8.03 4.31 16.61
C LYS A 81 7.95 4.50 15.10
N PRO A 82 7.52 3.48 14.33
CA PRO A 82 7.13 3.66 12.93
C PRO A 82 6.08 4.75 12.72
N LEU A 83 5.97 5.30 11.50
CA LEU A 83 5.00 6.33 11.14
C LEU A 83 3.54 5.87 11.27
N GLY A 84 3.33 4.57 11.25
CA GLY A 84 2.04 3.92 11.46
C GLY A 84 2.20 2.40 11.46
N SER A 85 1.43 1.71 12.29
CA SER A 85 1.36 0.25 12.31
C SER A 85 -0.08 -0.25 12.27
N PHE A 86 -0.41 -1.07 11.25
CA PHE A 86 -1.80 -1.46 11.01
C PHE A 86 -1.94 -2.95 10.74
N LEU A 87 -3.00 -3.56 11.26
CA LEU A 87 -3.45 -4.88 10.86
C LEU A 87 -4.70 -4.77 9.97
N PHE A 88 -4.56 -5.13 8.70
CA PHE A 88 -5.62 -5.13 7.71
C PHE A 88 -6.27 -6.51 7.65
N LEU A 89 -7.55 -6.57 8.04
CA LEU A 89 -8.38 -7.76 8.02
C LEU A 89 -9.35 -7.70 6.85
N GLY A 90 -9.74 -8.85 6.31
CA GLY A 90 -10.76 -8.93 5.26
C GLY A 90 -10.48 -10.04 4.26
N PRO A 91 -11.40 -10.28 3.31
CA PRO A 91 -11.21 -11.30 2.30
C PRO A 91 -10.11 -10.93 1.29
N THR A 92 -9.78 -11.87 0.41
CA THR A 92 -8.79 -11.64 -0.65
C THR A 92 -9.34 -10.65 -1.68
N GLY A 93 -8.46 -9.81 -2.24
CA GLY A 93 -8.81 -8.97 -3.39
C GLY A 93 -9.71 -7.76 -3.10
N VAL A 94 -9.87 -7.36 -1.84
CA VAL A 94 -10.67 -6.17 -1.43
C VAL A 94 -9.89 -4.85 -1.36
N GLY A 95 -8.56 -4.87 -1.48
CA GLY A 95 -7.73 -3.66 -1.52
C GLY A 95 -6.67 -3.52 -0.44
N LYS A 96 -6.44 -4.53 0.41
CA LYS A 96 -5.39 -4.53 1.46
C LYS A 96 -4.00 -4.16 0.89
N THR A 97 -3.53 -4.93 -0.09
CA THR A 97 -2.25 -4.72 -0.78
C THR A 97 -2.25 -3.45 -1.63
N GLU A 98 -3.38 -3.09 -2.26
CA GLU A 98 -3.48 -1.88 -3.08
C GLU A 98 -3.32 -0.62 -2.22
N THR A 99 -3.83 -0.64 -0.99
CA THR A 99 -3.64 0.45 -0.02
C THR A 99 -2.15 0.62 0.31
N ALA A 100 -1.42 -0.46 0.57
CA ALA A 100 0.03 -0.41 0.81
C ALA A 100 0.80 0.19 -0.38
N LYS A 101 0.46 -0.21 -1.61
CA LYS A 101 1.05 0.30 -2.85
C LYS A 101 0.75 1.79 -3.06
N ALA A 102 -0.51 2.18 -2.84
CA ALA A 102 -0.93 3.56 -2.96
C ALA A 102 -0.20 4.45 -1.94
N LEU A 103 -0.04 4.00 -0.69
CA LEU A 103 0.75 4.71 0.32
C LEU A 103 2.22 4.87 -0.10
N ALA A 104 2.85 3.81 -0.62
CA ALA A 104 4.23 3.88 -1.08
C ALA A 104 4.40 4.88 -2.23
N ARG A 105 3.46 4.87 -3.18
CA ARG A 105 3.42 5.79 -4.32
C ARG A 105 3.24 7.24 -3.86
N GLU A 106 2.29 7.51 -2.97
CA GLU A 106 1.95 8.90 -2.61
C GLU A 106 2.93 9.53 -1.63
N LEU A 107 3.39 8.77 -0.64
CA LEU A 107 4.25 9.27 0.43
C LEU A 107 5.73 9.20 0.07
N PHE A 108 6.13 8.18 -0.70
CA PHE A 108 7.53 7.94 -1.05
C PHE A 108 7.81 8.06 -2.56
N ASN A 109 6.86 8.59 -3.34
CA ASN A 109 6.94 8.86 -4.78
C ASN A 109 7.25 7.64 -5.67
N ASP A 110 7.29 6.42 -5.13
CA ASP A 110 7.59 5.20 -5.87
C ASP A 110 6.92 4.00 -5.21
N GLU A 111 6.13 3.24 -5.98
CA GLU A 111 5.53 1.98 -5.52
C GLU A 111 6.61 0.95 -5.12
N LYS A 112 7.82 1.03 -5.69
CA LYS A 112 8.96 0.18 -5.32
C LYS A 112 9.51 0.47 -3.93
N ASN A 113 9.05 1.53 -3.25
CA ASN A 113 9.30 1.75 -1.82
C ASN A 113 8.33 0.95 -0.94
N MET A 114 7.54 0.05 -1.52
CA MET A 114 6.90 -1.03 -0.79
C MET A 114 7.84 -2.25 -0.69
N ILE A 115 8.21 -2.62 0.53
CA ILE A 115 8.91 -3.87 0.85
C ILE A 115 7.84 -4.89 1.21
N ARG A 116 7.64 -5.92 0.37
CA ARG A 116 6.66 -6.97 0.64
C ARG A 116 7.38 -8.22 1.16
N ILE A 117 6.87 -8.78 2.23
CA ILE A 117 7.35 -10.03 2.83
C ILE A 117 6.15 -10.97 2.98
N ASP A 118 6.22 -12.11 2.32
CA ASP A 118 5.20 -13.16 2.41
C ASP A 118 5.45 -14.01 3.65
N MET A 119 4.53 -13.96 4.61
CA MET A 119 4.67 -14.67 5.89
C MET A 119 4.47 -16.18 5.77
N SER A 120 3.95 -16.67 4.65
CA SER A 120 3.93 -18.10 4.35
C SER A 120 5.34 -18.68 4.15
N GLU A 121 6.33 -17.86 3.79
CA GLU A 121 7.74 -18.28 3.76
C GLU A 121 8.35 -18.44 5.17
N TYR A 122 7.66 -17.95 6.20
CA TYR A 122 8.14 -17.87 7.57
C TYR A 122 7.37 -18.76 8.55
N MET A 123 6.72 -19.81 8.02
CA MET A 123 5.95 -20.78 8.81
C MET A 123 6.81 -21.63 9.76
N GLU A 124 8.09 -21.85 9.42
CA GLU A 124 8.98 -22.72 10.16
C GLU A 124 9.98 -21.91 11.01
N LYS A 125 10.31 -22.43 12.21
CA LYS A 125 11.17 -21.71 13.16
C LYS A 125 12.52 -21.29 12.57
N HIS A 126 13.14 -22.12 11.74
CA HIS A 126 14.46 -21.85 11.19
C HIS A 126 14.41 -20.78 10.07
N SER A 127 13.29 -20.64 9.36
CA SER A 127 13.15 -19.61 8.33
C SER A 127 13.01 -18.20 8.90
N VAL A 128 12.61 -18.05 10.18
CA VAL A 128 12.58 -16.76 10.91
C VAL A 128 13.91 -16.04 10.89
N SER A 129 15.02 -16.78 10.98
CA SER A 129 16.37 -16.20 10.92
C SER A 129 16.63 -15.45 9.61
N ARG A 130 15.95 -15.79 8.51
CA ARG A 130 16.11 -15.08 7.22
C ARG A 130 15.62 -13.63 7.28
N LEU A 131 14.73 -13.26 8.20
CA LEU A 131 14.29 -11.86 8.36
C LEU A 131 15.44 -10.95 8.85
N ILE A 132 16.22 -11.44 9.80
CA ILE A 132 17.26 -10.67 10.51
C ILE A 132 18.70 -11.06 10.12
N GLY A 133 18.85 -12.17 9.39
CA GLY A 133 20.12 -12.74 8.97
C GLY A 133 20.45 -14.00 9.75
N ALA A 134 21.15 -14.93 9.10
CA ALA A 134 21.65 -16.12 9.77
C ALA A 134 22.70 -15.73 10.84
N PRO A 135 22.82 -16.46 11.96
CA PRO A 135 23.87 -16.24 12.94
C PRO A 135 25.29 -16.46 12.35
N PRO A 136 26.34 -15.92 12.97
CA PRO A 136 27.72 -16.23 12.60
C PRO A 136 27.98 -17.74 12.55
N GLY A 137 28.54 -18.23 11.44
CA GLY A 137 28.85 -19.65 11.23
C GLY A 137 27.82 -20.46 10.43
N TYR A 138 26.70 -19.85 10.00
CA TYR A 138 25.68 -20.50 9.16
C TYR A 138 25.75 -20.00 7.70
N ILE A 139 25.31 -20.84 6.75
CA ILE A 139 25.20 -20.47 5.32
C ILE A 139 24.22 -19.29 5.19
N GLY A 140 24.59 -18.27 4.41
CA GLY A 140 23.80 -17.04 4.23
C GLY A 140 24.07 -15.95 5.27
N HIS A 141 25.01 -16.15 6.20
CA HIS A 141 25.43 -15.13 7.16
C HIS A 141 25.86 -13.82 6.48
N ASP A 142 26.50 -13.88 5.30
CA ASP A 142 27.02 -12.68 4.63
C ASP A 142 25.99 -11.84 3.89
N GLU A 143 24.81 -12.40 3.61
CA GLU A 143 23.74 -11.75 2.85
C GLU A 143 22.89 -10.78 3.71
N GLY A 144 22.99 -10.88 5.04
CA GLY A 144 22.15 -10.11 5.97
C GLY A 144 20.71 -10.61 6.01
N GLY A 145 19.85 -9.94 6.79
CA GLY A 145 18.43 -10.29 6.87
C GLY A 145 17.63 -9.66 5.75
N GLN A 146 16.63 -10.38 5.21
CA GLN A 146 15.76 -9.87 4.15
C GLN A 146 15.05 -8.58 4.58
N LEU A 147 14.54 -8.53 5.81
CA LEU A 147 13.87 -7.34 6.34
C LEU A 147 14.89 -6.26 6.69
N THR A 148 15.92 -6.61 7.46
CA THR A 148 16.91 -5.64 7.97
C THR A 148 17.68 -4.96 6.85
N GLU A 149 18.14 -5.70 5.83
CA GLU A 149 18.85 -5.11 4.69
C GLU A 149 17.93 -4.30 3.78
N SER A 150 16.68 -4.74 3.57
CA SER A 150 15.73 -4.00 2.73
C SER A 150 15.43 -2.63 3.32
N VAL A 151 15.19 -2.56 4.64
CA VAL A 151 14.90 -1.29 5.35
C VAL A 151 16.16 -0.45 5.48
N ARG A 152 17.33 -1.06 5.71
CA ARG A 152 18.62 -0.32 5.71
C ARG A 152 18.87 0.38 4.38
N ARG A 153 18.51 -0.24 3.25
CA ARG A 153 18.64 0.35 1.91
C ARG A 153 17.53 1.34 1.59
N LYS A 154 16.32 1.13 2.12
CA LYS A 154 15.13 1.96 1.90
C LYS A 154 14.45 2.29 3.25
N PRO A 155 14.99 3.24 4.02
CA PRO A 155 14.46 3.55 5.35
C PRO A 155 13.09 4.27 5.30
N TYR A 156 12.75 4.85 4.14
CA TYR A 156 11.44 5.43 3.85
C TYR A 156 10.65 4.45 3.00
N SER A 157 9.86 3.61 3.65
CA SER A 157 9.19 2.51 2.97
C SER A 157 7.88 2.12 3.64
N VAL A 158 6.96 1.57 2.85
CA VAL A 158 5.84 0.78 3.36
C VAL A 158 6.30 -0.66 3.45
N ILE A 159 6.20 -1.27 4.64
CA ILE A 159 6.54 -2.67 4.86
C ILE A 159 5.25 -3.46 4.96
N LEU A 160 5.02 -4.36 4.01
CA LEU A 160 3.83 -5.19 3.93
C LEU A 160 4.18 -6.62 4.33
N PHE A 161 3.71 -7.05 5.50
CA PHE A 161 3.72 -8.43 5.96
C PHE A 161 2.41 -9.09 5.52
N ASP A 162 2.47 -9.89 4.45
CA ASP A 162 1.29 -10.50 3.85
C ASP A 162 0.97 -11.85 4.51
N GLU A 163 -0.31 -12.15 4.76
CA GLU A 163 -0.78 -13.41 5.38
C GLU A 163 -0.14 -13.71 6.75
N VAL A 164 -0.10 -12.71 7.64
CA VAL A 164 0.66 -12.79 8.89
C VAL A 164 0.21 -13.92 9.82
N GLU A 165 -1.01 -14.41 9.70
CA GLU A 165 -1.50 -15.57 10.46
C GLU A 165 -0.75 -16.87 10.15
N LYS A 166 -0.02 -16.93 9.03
CA LYS A 166 0.78 -18.10 8.63
C LYS A 166 2.17 -18.11 9.27
N ALA A 167 2.65 -16.97 9.76
CA ALA A 167 3.99 -16.85 10.32
C ALA A 167 4.19 -17.75 11.56
N HIS A 168 5.41 -18.25 11.74
CA HIS A 168 5.82 -18.84 13.00
C HIS A 168 5.75 -17.81 14.13
N SER A 169 5.43 -18.26 15.35
CA SER A 169 5.22 -17.38 16.50
C SER A 169 6.44 -16.52 16.86
N ASP A 170 7.66 -17.01 16.60
CA ASP A 170 8.90 -16.28 16.83
C ASP A 170 9.05 -15.02 15.94
N VAL A 171 8.34 -14.94 14.80
CA VAL A 171 8.31 -13.72 13.97
C VAL A 171 7.69 -12.56 14.74
N PHE A 172 6.66 -12.81 15.56
CA PHE A 172 5.99 -11.75 16.32
C PHE A 172 6.90 -11.12 17.39
N ASN A 173 7.87 -11.88 17.93
CA ASN A 173 8.85 -11.33 18.87
C ASN A 173 9.75 -10.28 18.18
N ILE A 174 10.15 -10.55 16.93
CA ILE A 174 10.92 -9.61 16.10
C ILE A 174 10.06 -8.37 15.78
N LEU A 175 8.79 -8.59 15.41
CA LEU A 175 7.89 -7.49 15.08
C LEU A 175 7.56 -6.62 16.30
N LEU A 176 7.42 -7.19 17.50
CA LEU A 176 7.23 -6.43 18.74
C LEU A 176 8.35 -5.42 18.95
N GLN A 177 9.61 -5.82 18.75
CA GLN A 177 10.76 -4.91 18.85
C GLN A 177 10.65 -3.75 17.84
N VAL A 178 10.25 -4.03 16.61
CA VAL A 178 10.04 -3.01 15.57
C VAL A 178 8.91 -2.05 15.94
N LEU A 179 7.80 -2.57 16.46
CA LEU A 179 6.62 -1.78 16.82
C LEU A 179 6.85 -0.92 18.08
N ASP A 180 7.67 -1.40 19.01
CA ASP A 180 7.95 -0.74 20.29
C ASP A 180 9.05 0.31 20.18
N ASP A 181 10.18 -0.08 19.61
CA ASP A 181 11.41 0.72 19.64
C ASP A 181 11.73 1.36 18.28
N GLY A 182 10.94 1.05 17.25
CA GLY A 182 11.20 1.48 15.87
C GLY A 182 12.57 1.04 15.38
N ARG A 183 13.13 -0.02 15.96
CA ARG A 183 14.49 -0.51 15.68
C ARG A 183 14.51 -2.02 15.68
N LEU A 184 15.42 -2.57 14.89
CA LEU A 184 15.69 -4.00 14.89
C LEU A 184 17.19 -4.24 14.77
N THR A 185 17.71 -5.14 15.61
CA THR A 185 19.11 -5.54 15.56
C THR A 185 19.24 -6.78 14.70
N ASP A 186 20.10 -6.73 13.68
CA ASP A 186 20.39 -7.88 12.82
C ASP A 186 21.28 -8.91 13.54
N SER A 187 21.49 -10.08 12.92
CA SER A 187 22.34 -11.14 13.49
C SER A 187 23.83 -10.75 13.64
N LYS A 188 24.26 -9.64 13.03
CA LYS A 188 25.60 -9.06 13.10
C LYS A 188 25.71 -7.93 14.12
N GLY A 189 24.64 -7.64 14.87
CA GLY A 189 24.60 -6.58 15.86
C GLY A 189 24.37 -5.19 15.29
N ARG A 190 24.02 -5.05 14.00
CA ARG A 190 23.72 -3.75 13.39
C ARG A 190 22.28 -3.37 13.70
N VAL A 191 22.10 -2.14 14.17
CA VAL A 191 20.77 -1.58 14.46
C VAL A 191 20.20 -0.92 13.20
N VAL A 192 19.04 -1.39 12.76
CA VAL A 192 18.27 -0.84 11.63
C VAL A 192 17.12 0.00 12.17
N ASN A 193 16.90 1.18 11.58
CA ASN A 193 15.89 2.13 12.00
C ASN A 193 14.61 2.02 11.14
N PHE A 194 13.45 1.90 11.80
CA PHE A 194 12.11 1.77 11.25
C PHE A 194 11.22 3.01 11.51
N THR A 195 11.72 4.06 12.15
CA THR A 195 10.91 5.25 12.50
C THR A 195 10.29 5.97 11.30
N ASN A 196 10.86 5.78 10.11
CA ASN A 196 10.37 6.37 8.85
C ASN A 196 9.58 5.37 7.98
N THR A 197 9.18 4.24 8.57
CA THR A 197 8.45 3.18 7.87
C THR A 197 6.98 3.17 8.25
N ILE A 198 6.14 2.66 7.36
CA ILE A 198 4.74 2.33 7.65
C ILE A 198 4.63 0.81 7.66
N ILE A 199 4.21 0.22 8.77
CA ILE A 199 4.07 -1.22 8.94
C ILE A 199 2.62 -1.61 8.66
N ILE A 200 2.41 -2.49 7.68
CA ILE A 200 1.11 -3.04 7.34
C ILE A 200 1.20 -4.55 7.43
N LEU A 201 0.36 -5.15 8.24
CA LEU A 201 0.15 -6.58 8.30
C LEU A 201 -1.18 -6.91 7.64
N THR A 202 -1.24 -7.87 6.74
CA THR A 202 -2.51 -8.36 6.21
C THR A 202 -2.85 -9.68 6.85
N SER A 203 -4.14 -9.92 7.06
CA SER A 203 -4.63 -11.22 7.45
C SER A 203 -5.99 -11.51 6.84
N ASN A 204 -6.23 -12.79 6.57
CA ASN A 204 -7.53 -13.29 6.16
C ASN A 204 -8.33 -13.86 7.34
N ILE A 205 -7.87 -13.72 8.58
CA ILE A 205 -8.65 -14.08 9.78
C ILE A 205 -9.99 -13.33 9.77
N GLY A 206 -11.07 -14.07 10.05
CA GLY A 206 -12.43 -13.49 10.10
C GLY A 206 -13.06 -13.23 8.74
N SER A 207 -12.40 -13.53 7.61
CA SER A 207 -12.93 -13.22 6.27
C SER A 207 -14.32 -13.77 6.00
N GLN A 208 -14.60 -15.02 6.39
CA GLN A 208 -15.92 -15.62 6.22
C GLN A 208 -17.00 -14.87 7.00
N LYS A 209 -16.69 -14.45 8.23
CA LYS A 209 -17.61 -13.70 9.09
C LYS A 209 -17.85 -12.28 8.57
N ILE A 210 -16.79 -11.63 8.08
CA ILE A 210 -16.86 -10.32 7.41
C ILE A 210 -17.79 -10.41 6.20
N MET A 211 -17.66 -11.45 5.38
CA MET A 211 -18.53 -11.65 4.22
C MET A 211 -20.00 -11.89 4.62
N GLU A 212 -20.26 -12.76 5.60
CA GLU A 212 -21.61 -13.06 6.10
C GLU A 212 -22.32 -11.81 6.65
N LYS A 213 -21.62 -10.98 7.42
CA LYS A 213 -22.19 -9.78 8.04
C LYS A 213 -22.41 -8.66 7.03
N PHE A 214 -21.55 -8.57 6.01
CA PHE A 214 -21.73 -7.64 4.89
C PHE A 214 -23.02 -7.94 4.12
N ASP A 215 -23.27 -9.21 3.77
CA ASP A 215 -24.50 -9.61 3.08
C ASP A 215 -25.77 -9.27 3.88
N ASN A 216 -25.69 -9.36 5.21
CA ASN A 216 -26.80 -9.09 6.13
C ASN A 216 -26.91 -7.62 6.60
N SER A 217 -26.05 -6.72 6.09
CA SER A 217 -25.99 -5.30 6.51
C SER A 217 -25.89 -5.06 8.02
N ASN A 218 -25.28 -6.00 8.76
CA ASN A 218 -25.27 -5.99 10.23
C ASN A 218 -23.86 -5.75 10.78
N ILE A 219 -23.25 -4.64 10.37
CA ILE A 219 -21.93 -4.20 10.84
C ILE A 219 -22.14 -3.18 11.96
N GLY A 220 -21.67 -3.48 13.17
CA GLY A 220 -21.78 -2.61 14.35
C GLY A 220 -20.78 -3.03 15.44
N GLU A 221 -20.77 -2.37 16.60
CA GLU A 221 -19.74 -2.59 17.65
C GLU A 221 -19.58 -4.05 18.09
N LYS A 222 -20.69 -4.80 18.18
CA LYS A 222 -20.67 -6.25 18.50
C LYS A 222 -19.85 -7.07 17.50
N PHE A 223 -19.79 -6.64 16.24
CA PHE A 223 -19.01 -7.31 15.21
C PHE A 223 -17.50 -7.09 15.38
N ASP A 224 -17.08 -5.88 15.75
CA ASP A 224 -15.68 -5.59 16.03
C ASP A 224 -15.19 -6.42 17.24
N GLU A 225 -16.04 -6.61 18.26
CA GLU A 225 -15.76 -7.51 19.39
C GLU A 225 -15.61 -8.98 18.95
N GLU A 226 -16.53 -9.50 18.13
CA GLU A 226 -16.46 -10.87 17.58
C GLU A 226 -15.14 -11.10 16.82
N ILE A 227 -14.75 -10.17 15.94
CA ILE A 227 -13.49 -10.24 15.19
C ILE A 227 -12.29 -10.19 16.13
N PHE A 228 -12.31 -9.31 17.14
CA PHE A 228 -11.22 -9.21 18.10
C PHE A 228 -11.03 -10.50 18.91
N GLN A 229 -12.11 -11.21 19.25
CA GLN A 229 -12.00 -12.54 19.87
C GLN A 229 -11.34 -13.56 18.94
N MET A 230 -11.66 -13.54 17.64
CA MET A 230 -10.99 -14.41 16.67
C MET A 230 -9.49 -14.11 16.56
N LEU A 231 -9.10 -12.83 16.60
CA LEU A 231 -7.68 -12.45 16.58
C LEU A 231 -6.92 -12.96 17.78
N LYS A 232 -7.52 -12.93 18.98
CA LYS A 232 -6.88 -13.43 20.22
C LYS A 232 -6.57 -14.92 20.20
N LEU A 233 -7.22 -15.69 19.33
CA LEU A 233 -6.91 -17.12 19.15
C LEU A 233 -5.58 -17.33 18.40
N HIS A 234 -5.16 -16.35 17.60
CA HIS A 234 -3.95 -16.43 16.76
C HIS A 234 -2.83 -15.53 17.27
N PHE A 235 -3.15 -14.33 17.76
CA PHE A 235 -2.20 -13.33 18.20
C PHE A 235 -2.31 -13.07 19.69
N ARG A 236 -1.16 -12.86 20.35
CA ARG A 236 -1.14 -12.46 21.76
C ARG A 236 -1.69 -11.03 21.89
N PRO A 237 -2.46 -10.73 22.95
CA PRO A 237 -2.97 -9.37 23.18
C PRO A 237 -1.87 -8.29 23.20
N GLU A 238 -0.68 -8.63 23.71
CA GLU A 238 0.48 -7.75 23.70
C GLU A 238 0.81 -7.25 22.29
N PHE A 239 0.84 -8.14 21.29
CA PHE A 239 1.12 -7.78 19.90
C PHE A 239 0.02 -6.88 19.31
N LEU A 240 -1.24 -7.23 19.52
CA LEU A 240 -2.38 -6.45 19.02
C LEU A 240 -2.40 -5.03 19.60
N ASN A 241 -2.02 -4.87 20.87
CA ASN A 241 -1.97 -3.57 21.55
C ASN A 241 -0.82 -2.67 21.09
N ARG A 242 0.15 -3.16 20.30
CA ARG A 242 1.23 -2.34 19.71
C ARG A 242 0.90 -1.78 18.33
N LEU A 243 -0.23 -2.19 17.76
CA LEU A 243 -0.72 -1.65 16.50
C LEU A 243 -1.46 -0.34 16.76
N ASP A 244 -1.30 0.64 15.87
CA ASP A 244 -2.07 1.89 15.92
C ASP A 244 -3.55 1.66 15.64
N ASP A 245 -3.87 0.74 14.72
CA ASP A 245 -5.24 0.36 14.42
C ASP A 245 -5.37 -1.06 13.82
N ILE A 246 -6.52 -1.68 14.06
CA ILE A 246 -6.95 -2.94 13.43
C ILE A 246 -8.12 -2.60 12.51
N ILE A 247 -7.87 -2.71 11.20
CA ILE A 247 -8.74 -2.17 10.18
C ILE A 247 -9.39 -3.32 9.40
N ILE A 248 -10.72 -3.35 9.44
CA ILE A 248 -11.52 -4.29 8.66
C ILE A 248 -11.81 -3.70 7.28
N PHE A 249 -11.40 -4.41 6.23
CA PHE A 249 -11.70 -4.10 4.84
C PHE A 249 -13.02 -4.74 4.45
N ASN A 250 -13.89 -3.93 3.87
CA ASN A 250 -15.21 -4.36 3.43
C ASN A 250 -15.11 -5.19 2.15
N PRO A 251 -15.94 -6.23 1.99
CA PRO A 251 -16.21 -6.83 0.70
C PRO A 251 -16.60 -5.77 -0.34
N LEU A 252 -16.33 -6.07 -1.62
CA LEU A 252 -16.63 -5.16 -2.72
C LEU A 252 -18.05 -5.43 -3.23
N GLY A 253 -18.91 -4.42 -3.22
CA GLY A 253 -20.21 -4.46 -3.87
C GLY A 253 -20.12 -4.17 -5.37
N GLU A 254 -21.26 -4.28 -6.06
CA GLU A 254 -21.35 -4.09 -7.52
C GLU A 254 -20.82 -2.71 -7.97
N GLU A 255 -21.19 -1.64 -7.26
CA GLU A 255 -20.74 -0.28 -7.56
C GLU A 255 -19.22 -0.12 -7.42
N GLN A 256 -18.63 -0.75 -6.39
CA GLN A 256 -17.19 -0.72 -6.19
C GLN A 256 -16.48 -1.49 -7.31
N ILE A 257 -17.01 -2.65 -7.71
CA ILE A 257 -16.44 -3.45 -8.81
C ILE A 257 -16.50 -2.66 -10.13
N LEU A 258 -17.62 -2.00 -10.43
CA LEU A 258 -17.76 -1.14 -11.62
C LEU A 258 -16.72 -0.02 -11.63
N THR A 259 -16.52 0.64 -10.49
CA THR A 259 -15.50 1.67 -10.34
C THR A 259 -14.08 1.10 -10.58
N ILE A 260 -13.79 -0.11 -10.12
CA ILE A 260 -12.50 -0.76 -10.39
C ILE A 260 -12.35 -1.10 -11.88
N VAL A 261 -13.42 -1.55 -12.55
CA VAL A 261 -13.42 -1.75 -14.01
C VAL A 261 -13.07 -0.44 -14.73
N ASP A 262 -13.69 0.67 -14.33
CA ASP A 262 -13.37 1.99 -14.89
C ASP A 262 -11.90 2.37 -14.71
N LEU A 263 -11.33 2.11 -13.54
CA LEU A 263 -9.91 2.38 -13.28
C LEU A 263 -9.00 1.56 -14.19
N VAL A 264 -9.27 0.27 -14.36
CA VAL A 264 -8.47 -0.61 -15.24
C VAL A 264 -8.62 -0.20 -16.70
N LEU A 265 -9.84 0.09 -17.16
CA LEU A 265 -10.08 0.57 -18.53
C LEU A 265 -9.40 1.91 -18.78
N LYS A 266 -9.40 2.82 -17.81
CA LYS A 266 -8.71 4.11 -17.91
C LYS A 266 -7.21 3.96 -18.14
N ASP A 267 -6.57 2.94 -17.56
CA ASP A 267 -5.16 2.66 -17.84
C ASP A 267 -4.95 2.15 -19.27
N ILE A 268 -5.88 1.37 -19.82
CA ILE A 268 -5.87 0.96 -21.23
C ILE A 268 -6.05 2.18 -22.15
N ILE A 269 -6.97 3.10 -21.82
CA ILE A 269 -7.18 4.35 -22.58
C ILE A 269 -5.89 5.18 -22.61
N LYS A 270 -5.14 5.26 -21.50
CA LYS A 270 -3.84 5.97 -21.49
C LYS A 270 -2.83 5.32 -22.45
N LEU A 271 -2.78 3.99 -22.51
CA LEU A 271 -1.88 3.26 -23.42
C LEU A 271 -2.25 3.49 -24.89
N LEU A 272 -3.55 3.45 -25.23
CA LEU A 272 -4.04 3.76 -26.57
C LEU A 272 -3.77 5.22 -26.96
N LYS A 273 -3.94 6.16 -26.01
CA LYS A 273 -3.65 7.57 -26.24
C LYS A 273 -2.17 7.82 -26.58
N ASN A 274 -1.25 7.07 -26.01
CA ASN A 274 0.18 7.13 -26.38
C ASN A 274 0.44 6.68 -27.83
N LYS A 275 -0.49 5.92 -28.41
CA LYS A 275 -0.53 5.53 -29.83
C LYS A 275 -1.44 6.44 -30.66
N GLN A 276 -1.85 7.59 -30.12
CA GLN A 276 -2.79 8.55 -30.73
C GLN A 276 -4.17 7.97 -31.06
N ILE A 277 -4.59 6.92 -30.34
CA ILE A 277 -5.92 6.30 -30.49
C ILE A 277 -6.80 6.77 -29.33
N LYS A 278 -8.01 7.22 -29.65
CA LYS A 278 -9.05 7.49 -28.65
C LYS A 278 -9.93 6.26 -28.51
N ALA A 279 -10.36 5.96 -27.29
CA ALA A 279 -11.26 4.85 -27.03
C ALA A 279 -12.26 5.20 -25.94
N GLU A 280 -13.51 4.81 -26.18
CA GLU A 280 -14.62 4.89 -25.25
C GLU A 280 -15.22 3.49 -25.06
N PHE A 281 -15.54 3.13 -23.82
CA PHE A 281 -16.17 1.85 -23.49
C PHE A 281 -17.61 2.07 -23.06
N SER A 282 -18.53 1.27 -23.58
CA SER A 282 -19.94 1.36 -23.21
C SER A 282 -20.19 0.94 -21.76
N GLU A 283 -21.26 1.47 -21.16
CA GLU A 283 -21.71 1.05 -19.82
C GLU A 283 -22.15 -0.43 -19.79
N LYS A 284 -22.70 -0.95 -20.89
CA LYS A 284 -23.07 -2.37 -21.01
C LYS A 284 -21.84 -3.27 -20.91
N LEU A 285 -20.76 -2.90 -21.59
CA LEU A 285 -19.51 -3.64 -21.55
C LEU A 285 -18.88 -3.58 -20.16
N LYS A 286 -18.86 -2.42 -19.50
CA LYS A 286 -18.35 -2.30 -18.12
C LYS A 286 -19.09 -3.21 -17.14
N LYS A 287 -20.43 -3.22 -17.19
CA LYS A 287 -21.28 -4.12 -16.39
C LYS A 287 -21.02 -5.58 -16.70
N HIS A 288 -20.83 -5.92 -17.96
CA HIS A 288 -20.45 -7.27 -18.34
C HIS A 288 -19.08 -7.64 -17.72
N LEU A 289 -18.06 -6.82 -17.90
CA LEU A 289 -16.71 -7.05 -17.36
C LEU A 289 -16.71 -7.17 -15.83
N ALA A 290 -17.48 -6.34 -15.13
CA ALA A 290 -17.69 -6.45 -13.69
C ALA A 290 -18.24 -7.83 -13.30
N LYS A 291 -19.27 -8.30 -14.01
CA LYS A 291 -19.91 -9.58 -13.73
C LYS A 291 -19.02 -10.80 -14.01
N VAL A 292 -18.27 -10.82 -15.11
CA VAL A 292 -17.38 -11.96 -15.43
C VAL A 292 -15.99 -11.87 -14.78
N GLY A 293 -15.58 -10.69 -14.34
CA GLY A 293 -14.26 -10.49 -13.73
C GLY A 293 -14.27 -10.45 -12.20
N TYR A 294 -15.44 -10.39 -11.57
CA TYR A 294 -15.58 -10.50 -10.12
C TYR A 294 -15.77 -11.96 -9.70
N ASP A 295 -15.07 -12.33 -8.63
CA ASP A 295 -15.18 -13.61 -7.98
C ASP A 295 -15.39 -13.38 -6.48
N ARG A 296 -16.32 -14.10 -5.87
CA ARG A 296 -16.67 -13.90 -4.47
C ARG A 296 -15.53 -14.28 -3.51
N ASP A 297 -14.74 -15.30 -3.86
CA ASP A 297 -13.64 -15.82 -3.05
C ASP A 297 -12.35 -15.03 -3.29
N PHE A 298 -12.15 -14.57 -4.53
CA PHE A 298 -10.92 -13.87 -4.94
C PHE A 298 -11.06 -12.34 -5.07
N GLY A 299 -12.25 -11.79 -4.83
CA GLY A 299 -12.54 -10.35 -4.93
C GLY A 299 -12.29 -9.78 -6.33
N ALA A 300 -11.73 -8.58 -6.41
CA ALA A 300 -11.40 -7.94 -7.68
C ALA A 300 -10.08 -8.44 -8.32
N ARG A 301 -9.40 -9.42 -7.71
CA ARG A 301 -8.10 -9.92 -8.20
C ARG A 301 -8.16 -10.47 -9.64
N PRO A 302 -9.20 -11.23 -10.06
CA PRO A 302 -9.30 -11.73 -11.43
C PRO A 302 -9.63 -10.64 -12.44
N LEU A 303 -10.23 -9.53 -12.01
CA LEU A 303 -10.80 -8.49 -12.88
C LEU A 303 -9.80 -7.96 -13.90
N LYS A 304 -8.58 -7.60 -13.45
CA LYS A 304 -7.52 -7.11 -14.34
C LYS A 304 -7.11 -8.16 -15.38
N ARG A 305 -7.04 -9.44 -15.00
CA ARG A 305 -6.73 -10.55 -15.90
C ARG A 305 -7.85 -10.74 -16.93
N THR A 306 -9.11 -10.71 -16.50
CA THR A 306 -10.28 -10.85 -17.37
C THR A 306 -10.34 -9.71 -18.39
N ILE A 307 -10.13 -8.47 -17.96
CA ILE A 307 -10.10 -7.31 -18.84
C ILE A 307 -8.93 -7.41 -19.82
N ASN A 308 -7.72 -7.77 -19.37
CA ASN A 308 -6.59 -7.97 -20.28
C ASN A 308 -6.89 -9.04 -21.34
N ASN A 309 -7.42 -10.18 -20.93
CA ASN A 309 -7.72 -11.29 -21.83
C ASN A 309 -8.80 -10.96 -22.86
N LYS A 310 -9.81 -10.17 -22.48
CA LYS A 310 -10.96 -9.86 -23.34
C LYS A 310 -10.78 -8.58 -24.16
N ILE A 311 -10.20 -7.54 -23.57
CA ILE A 311 -10.07 -6.21 -24.15
C ILE A 311 -8.68 -6.01 -24.76
N VAL A 312 -7.62 -6.19 -23.95
CA VAL A 312 -6.26 -5.88 -24.41
C VAL A 312 -5.83 -6.83 -25.53
N ASN A 313 -6.13 -8.12 -25.42
CA ASN A 313 -5.83 -9.08 -26.48
C ASN A 313 -6.57 -8.76 -27.78
N LEU A 314 -7.86 -8.43 -27.70
CA LEU A 314 -8.67 -8.07 -28.87
C LEU A 314 -8.09 -6.82 -29.55
N LEU A 315 -7.87 -5.74 -28.80
CA LEU A 315 -7.27 -4.51 -29.32
C LEU A 315 -5.87 -4.74 -29.91
N SER A 316 -5.06 -5.61 -29.28
CA SER A 316 -3.72 -5.94 -29.79
C SER A 316 -3.80 -6.68 -31.13
N SER A 317 -4.72 -7.65 -31.26
CA SER A 317 -4.93 -8.37 -32.52
C SER A 317 -5.39 -7.44 -33.64
N GLU A 318 -6.36 -6.55 -33.37
CA GLU A 318 -6.86 -5.59 -34.35
C GLU A 318 -5.80 -4.55 -34.78
N LEU A 319 -4.94 -4.11 -33.85
CA LEU A 319 -3.79 -3.25 -34.16
C LEU A 319 -2.76 -3.96 -35.05
N ILE A 320 -2.47 -5.23 -34.79
CA ILE A 320 -1.51 -6.01 -35.59
C ILE A 320 -2.09 -6.33 -36.97
N ALA A 321 -3.39 -6.60 -37.05
CA ALA A 321 -4.09 -6.84 -38.32
C ALA A 321 -4.18 -5.59 -39.21
N GLY A 322 -3.90 -4.40 -38.68
CA GLY A 322 -4.07 -3.13 -39.39
C GLY A 322 -5.53 -2.67 -39.47
N ASN A 323 -6.41 -3.25 -38.65
CA ASN A 323 -7.80 -2.84 -38.56
C ASN A 323 -7.99 -1.59 -37.68
N ILE A 324 -7.02 -1.25 -36.83
CA ILE A 324 -6.99 -0.03 -36.02
C ILE A 324 -5.68 0.70 -36.27
N ASP A 325 -5.76 2.01 -36.53
CA ASP A 325 -4.62 2.86 -36.86
C ASP A 325 -4.53 4.09 -35.96
N SER A 326 -3.37 4.74 -36.01
CA SER A 326 -3.12 6.03 -35.33
C SER A 326 -4.12 7.09 -35.80
N GLY A 327 -4.75 7.77 -34.85
CA GLY A 327 -5.78 8.78 -35.11
C GLY A 327 -7.22 8.26 -35.01
N ASP A 328 -7.43 6.94 -34.94
CA ASP A 328 -8.76 6.35 -34.81
C ASP A 328 -9.45 6.73 -33.50
N ASN A 329 -10.79 6.82 -33.57
CA ASN A 329 -11.66 6.95 -32.42
C ASN A 329 -12.51 5.69 -32.28
N LEU A 330 -12.29 4.93 -31.23
CA LEU A 330 -12.92 3.63 -31.03
C LEU A 330 -14.09 3.74 -30.04
N PHE A 331 -15.20 3.10 -30.38
CA PHE A 331 -16.27 2.79 -29.46
C PHE A 331 -16.34 1.27 -29.26
N ILE A 332 -16.15 0.84 -28.02
CA ILE A 332 -16.02 -0.57 -27.68
C ILE A 332 -17.25 -0.96 -26.85
N ASP A 333 -18.05 -1.86 -27.40
CA ASP A 333 -19.32 -2.31 -26.82
C ASP A 333 -19.39 -3.83 -26.75
N ILE A 334 -20.50 -4.34 -26.22
CA ILE A 334 -20.85 -5.75 -26.17
C ILE A 334 -22.23 -5.95 -26.81
N ASP A 335 -22.33 -6.94 -27.69
CA ASP A 335 -23.60 -7.25 -28.35
C ASP A 335 -24.49 -8.22 -27.54
N GLU A 336 -25.66 -8.56 -28.08
CA GLU A 336 -26.63 -9.47 -27.45
C GLU A 336 -26.07 -10.90 -27.24
N ASN A 337 -25.12 -11.32 -28.08
CA ASN A 337 -24.43 -12.60 -27.98
C ASN A 337 -23.27 -12.58 -26.98
N LYS A 338 -23.05 -11.45 -26.30
CA LYS A 338 -21.94 -11.19 -25.38
C LYS A 338 -20.56 -11.17 -26.06
N GLU A 339 -20.53 -10.88 -27.36
CA GLU A 339 -19.30 -10.65 -28.11
C GLU A 339 -18.91 -9.18 -28.05
N ILE A 340 -17.62 -8.92 -27.85
CA ILE A 340 -17.08 -7.56 -27.76
C ILE A 340 -16.85 -7.05 -29.17
N LYS A 341 -17.41 -5.87 -29.47
CA LYS A 341 -17.29 -5.23 -30.78
C LYS A 341 -16.53 -3.92 -30.67
N ILE A 342 -15.79 -3.62 -31.73
CA ILE A 342 -15.03 -2.38 -31.88
C ILE A 342 -15.57 -1.65 -33.10
N GLU A 343 -16.09 -0.46 -32.89
CA GLU A 343 -16.60 0.42 -33.92
C GLU A 343 -15.69 1.65 -34.04
N LYS A 344 -15.36 2.06 -35.26
CA LYS A 344 -14.66 3.33 -35.51
C LYS A 344 -15.69 4.44 -35.64
N LYS A 345 -15.52 5.51 -34.87
CA LYS A 345 -16.31 6.74 -34.91
C LYS A 345 -15.74 7.75 -35.87
#